data_AF-A0A4P6X6B3-F1
#
_entry.id   AF-A0A4P6X6B3-F1
#
_cell.length_a   1.000
_cell.length_b   1.000
_cell.length_c   1.000
_cell.angle_alpha   90.00
_cell.angle_beta   90.00
_cell.angle_gamma   90.00
#
_symmetry.space_group_name_H-M   'P 1'
#
loop_
_entity.id
_entity.type
_entity.pdbx_description
1 polymer ?
#
loop_
_entity_poly.entity_id
_entity_poly.type
_entity_poly.pdbx_seq_one_letter_code
_entity_poly.pdbx_strand_id
1 'polypeptide(L)'
;MKKTMIAALALVALPLAACGGNGDGKLAKQVEKAADNRADAMEASAKDLEEQAKQERKTGDERADAIRAADVNASAMTPEQRGEVVANEAAAVR
;
A
#
# COMPACT_ATOMS: atom_id res chain seq x y z
N MET A 1 -50.25 21.92 -32.96
CA MET A 1 -50.86 23.10 -32.32
C MET A 1 -49.75 23.98 -31.76
N LYS A 2 -49.78 25.27 -32.09
CA LYS A 2 -48.87 26.30 -31.58
C LYS A 2 -49.11 26.54 -30.08
N LYS A 3 -48.01 26.82 -29.35
CA LYS A 3 -47.84 27.73 -28.19
C LYS A 3 -46.80 27.14 -27.24
N THR A 4 -45.52 27.49 -27.39
CA THR A 4 -44.84 28.56 -26.63
C THR A 4 -44.98 28.42 -25.11
N MET A 5 -43.93 27.90 -24.48
CA MET A 5 -43.44 28.26 -23.15
C MET A 5 -42.04 27.64 -23.03
N ILE A 6 -41.02 28.18 -23.70
CA ILE A 6 -40.08 29.16 -23.11
C ILE A 6 -40.53 29.67 -21.73
N ALA A 7 -39.92 29.13 -20.67
CA ALA A 7 -39.40 29.89 -19.53
C ALA A 7 -38.94 28.94 -18.42
N ALA A 8 -37.66 28.59 -18.41
CA ALA A 8 -36.94 28.22 -17.19
C ALA A 8 -35.46 28.58 -17.32
N LEU A 9 -35.21 29.81 -17.78
CA LEU A 9 -34.00 30.56 -17.45
C LEU A 9 -34.17 31.07 -16.01
N ALA A 10 -34.13 30.16 -15.04
CA ALA A 10 -33.86 30.51 -13.67
C ALA A 10 -32.37 30.24 -13.46
N LEU A 11 -31.56 31.19 -13.95
CA LEU A 11 -30.31 31.56 -13.31
C LEU A 11 -30.65 31.86 -11.85
N VAL A 12 -30.69 30.82 -11.02
CA VAL A 12 -30.47 31.01 -9.60
C VAL A 12 -28.98 31.25 -9.50
N ALA A 13 -28.61 32.50 -9.79
CA ALA A 13 -27.46 33.11 -9.16
C ALA A 13 -27.69 32.93 -7.65
N LEU A 14 -27.16 31.82 -7.12
CA LEU A 14 -26.91 31.71 -5.69
C LEU A 14 -26.18 33.00 -5.35
N PRO A 15 -26.70 33.83 -4.44
CA PRO A 15 -25.97 35.01 -4.01
C PRO A 15 -24.71 34.52 -3.30
N LEU A 16 -23.64 34.38 -4.08
CA LEU A 16 -22.26 34.32 -3.64
C LEU A 16 -21.91 35.69 -3.06
N ALA A 17 -22.38 35.96 -1.84
CA ALA A 17 -21.70 36.79 -0.86
C ALA A 17 -22.65 37.04 0.31
N ALA A 18 -22.11 36.89 1.52
CA ALA A 18 -22.68 37.32 2.79
C ALA A 18 -23.79 36.43 3.40
N CYS A 19 -23.38 35.24 3.87
CA CYS A 19 -23.76 34.82 5.22
C CYS A 19 -22.61 34.05 5.91
N GLY A 20 -21.79 34.78 6.66
CA GLY A 20 -21.02 34.28 7.81
C GLY A 20 -19.82 33.37 7.50
N GLY A 21 -18.60 33.94 7.55
CA GLY A 21 -17.34 33.21 7.41
C GLY A 21 -17.24 31.99 8.33
N ASN A 22 -17.20 30.79 7.73
CA ASN A 22 -16.76 29.54 8.35
C ASN A 22 -16.62 28.37 7.35
N GLY A 23 -16.81 28.62 6.04
CA GLY A 23 -16.80 27.58 5.00
C GLY A 23 -15.40 27.06 4.71
N ASP A 24 -14.45 27.96 4.50
CA ASP A 24 -13.07 27.61 4.16
C ASP A 24 -12.37 26.86 5.30
N GLY A 25 -12.65 27.22 6.55
CA GLY A 25 -12.15 26.50 7.72
C GLY A 25 -12.72 25.08 7.85
N LYS A 26 -14.00 24.87 7.50
CA LYS A 26 -14.60 23.52 7.43
C LYS A 26 -14.02 22.71 6.27
N LEU A 27 -13.82 23.33 5.11
CA LEU A 27 -13.19 22.68 3.95
C LEU A 27 -11.75 22.28 4.26
N ALA A 28 -10.95 23.20 4.83
CA ALA A 28 -9.57 22.93 5.23
C ALA A 28 -9.47 21.75 6.20
N LYS A 29 -10.33 21.71 7.24
CA LYS A 29 -10.39 20.57 8.18
C LYS A 29 -10.80 19.25 7.51
N GLN A 30 -11.65 19.29 6.49
CA GLN A 30 -12.01 18.08 5.74
C GLN A 30 -10.84 17.59 4.88
N VAL A 31 -10.10 18.52 4.26
CA VAL A 31 -8.89 18.20 3.49
C VAL A 31 -7.81 17.60 4.39
N GLU A 32 -7.57 18.21 5.56
CA GLU A 32 -6.64 17.71 6.60
C GLU A 32 -7.04 16.29 7.02
N LYS A 33 -8.29 16.10 7.49
CA LYS A 33 -8.77 14.78 7.89
C LYS A 33 -8.69 13.72 6.78
N ALA A 34 -8.95 14.10 5.53
CA ALA A 34 -8.82 13.19 4.40
C ALA A 34 -7.35 12.85 4.10
N ALA A 35 -6.41 13.77 4.32
CA ALA A 35 -4.98 13.50 4.24
C ALA A 35 -4.55 12.55 5.38
N ASP A 36 -4.94 12.82 6.62
CA ASP A 36 -4.62 11.99 7.79
C ASP A 36 -5.13 10.56 7.60
N ASN A 37 -6.40 10.39 7.21
CA ASN A 37 -6.95 9.06 6.95
C ASN A 37 -6.17 8.29 5.86
N ARG A 38 -5.66 8.98 4.84
CA ARG A 38 -4.82 8.36 3.81
C ARG A 38 -3.45 7.98 4.36
N ALA A 39 -2.86 8.82 5.20
CA ALA A 39 -1.60 8.54 5.88
C ALA A 39 -1.74 7.34 6.82
N ASP A 40 -2.78 7.30 7.65
CA ASP A 40 -3.07 6.18 8.56
C ASP A 40 -3.20 4.85 7.80
N ALA A 41 -3.88 4.86 6.65
CA ALA A 41 -4.00 3.68 5.79
C ALA A 41 -2.64 3.26 5.19
N MET A 42 -1.80 4.21 4.81
CA MET A 42 -0.43 3.93 4.35
C MET A 42 0.44 3.36 5.47
N GLU A 43 0.36 3.91 6.69
CA GLU A 43 1.08 3.41 7.85
C GLU A 43 0.65 2.00 8.25
N ALA A 44 -0.66 1.71 8.22
CA ALA A 44 -1.16 0.37 8.46
C ALA A 44 -0.61 -0.63 7.43
N SER A 45 -0.66 -0.27 6.14
CA SER A 45 -0.10 -1.09 5.06
C SER A 45 1.41 -1.30 5.23
N ALA A 46 2.14 -0.26 5.64
CA ALA A 46 3.57 -0.32 5.86
C ALA A 46 3.93 -1.26 7.03
N LYS A 47 3.16 -1.26 8.12
CA LYS A 47 3.34 -2.19 9.24
C LYS A 47 3.13 -3.64 8.80
N ASP A 48 2.10 -3.91 8.00
CA ASP A 48 1.86 -5.25 7.47
C ASP A 48 2.98 -5.72 6.55
N LEU A 49 3.53 -4.83 5.72
CA LEU A 49 4.70 -5.12 4.87
C LEU A 49 5.98 -5.32 5.69
N GLU A 50 6.18 -4.54 6.76
CA GLU A 50 7.32 -4.68 7.66
C GLU A 50 7.29 -6.05 8.36
N GLU A 51 6.13 -6.49 8.83
CA GLU A 51 5.96 -7.79 9.47
C GLU A 51 6.22 -8.93 8.47
N GLN A 52 5.66 -8.87 7.26
CA GLN A 52 5.96 -9.84 6.20
C GLN A 52 7.46 -9.92 5.89
N ALA A 53 8.13 -8.77 5.80
CA ALA A 53 9.57 -8.73 5.58
C ALA A 53 10.38 -9.30 6.76
N LYS A 54 9.91 -9.16 8.00
CA LYS A 54 10.52 -9.82 9.17
C LYS A 54 10.37 -11.33 9.10
N GLN A 55 9.19 -11.84 8.76
CA GLN A 55 8.95 -13.27 8.63
C GLN A 55 9.77 -13.90 7.49
N GLU A 56 9.90 -13.21 6.35
CA GLU A 56 10.74 -13.66 5.24
C GLU A 56 12.22 -13.76 5.66
N ARG A 57 12.76 -12.71 6.31
CA ARG A 57 14.14 -12.73 6.83
C ARG A 57 14.35 -13.86 7.82
N LYS A 58 13.42 -14.03 8.76
CA LYS A 58 13.49 -15.11 9.75
C LYS A 58 13.50 -16.49 9.08
N THR A 59 12.64 -16.72 8.09
CA THR A 59 12.60 -17.96 7.31
C THR A 59 13.93 -18.19 6.57
N GLY A 60 14.49 -17.14 5.97
CA GLY A 60 15.81 -17.18 5.35
C GLY A 60 16.93 -17.54 6.33
N ASP A 61 16.93 -16.93 7.51
CA ASP A 61 17.91 -17.19 8.58
C ASP A 61 17.81 -18.65 9.07
N GLU A 62 16.60 -19.14 9.35
CA GLU A 62 16.36 -20.53 9.77
C GLU A 62 16.84 -21.53 8.70
N ARG A 63 16.60 -21.25 7.42
CA ARG A 63 17.10 -22.08 6.31
C ARG A 63 18.62 -22.03 6.22
N ALA A 64 19.23 -20.85 6.36
CA ALA A 64 20.69 -20.69 6.34
C ALA A 64 21.35 -21.41 7.51
N ASP A 65 20.75 -21.36 8.70
CA ASP A 65 21.18 -22.10 9.88
C ASP A 65 21.08 -23.62 9.65
N ALA A 66 19.99 -24.10 9.06
CA ALA A 66 19.83 -25.52 8.73
C ALA A 66 20.88 -26.01 7.71
N ILE A 67 21.19 -25.21 6.69
CA ILE A 67 22.25 -25.51 5.71
C ILE A 67 23.61 -25.61 6.40
N ARG A 68 23.92 -24.66 7.29
CA ARG A 68 25.16 -24.68 8.08
C ARG A 68 25.22 -25.89 9.00
N ALA A 69 24.11 -26.23 9.66
CA ALA A 69 24.03 -27.40 10.54
C ALA A 69 24.16 -28.73 9.80
N ALA A 70 23.69 -28.80 8.55
CA ALA A 70 23.81 -29.97 7.69
C ALA A 70 25.18 -30.13 7.02
N ASP A 71 26.10 -29.18 7.22
CA ASP A 71 27.45 -29.16 6.63
C ASP A 71 27.44 -29.43 5.12
N VAL A 72 26.53 -28.74 4.40
CA VAL A 72 26.35 -28.92 2.97
C VAL A 72 27.63 -28.54 2.23
N ASN A 73 28.21 -29.50 1.48
CA ASN A 73 29.40 -29.25 0.68
C ASN A 73 29.07 -28.46 -0.60
N ALA A 74 28.94 -27.14 -0.46
CA ALA A 74 28.69 -26.22 -1.57
C ALA A 74 29.79 -26.22 -2.65
N SER A 75 31.01 -26.66 -2.31
CA SER A 75 32.13 -26.77 -3.25
C SER A 75 31.98 -27.95 -4.21
N ALA A 76 31.21 -28.98 -3.82
CA ALA A 76 30.88 -30.11 -4.67
C ALA A 76 29.64 -29.86 -5.57
N MET A 77 28.92 -28.76 -5.37
CA MET A 77 27.75 -28.39 -6.17
C MET A 77 28.14 -27.68 -7.46
N THR A 78 27.36 -27.88 -8.52
CA THR A 78 27.46 -27.03 -9.72
C THR A 78 26.88 -25.62 -9.45
N PRO A 79 27.21 -24.62 -10.27
CA PRO A 79 26.59 -23.29 -10.15
C PRO A 79 25.06 -23.33 -10.18
N GLU A 80 24.48 -24.18 -11.03
CA GLU A 80 23.03 -24.35 -11.17
C GLU A 80 22.41 -24.88 -9.87
N GLN A 81 23.00 -25.93 -9.29
CA GLN A 81 22.53 -26.51 -8.03
C GLN A 81 22.59 -25.52 -6.87
N ARG A 82 23.64 -24.70 -6.79
CA ARG A 82 23.70 -23.62 -5.79
C ARG A 82 22.62 -22.58 -6.02
N GLY A 83 22.34 -22.24 -7.28
CA GLY A 83 21.27 -21.33 -7.66
C GLY A 83 19.89 -21.85 -7.20
N GLU A 84 19.59 -23.12 -7.45
CA GLU A 84 18.35 -23.76 -7.02
C GLU A 84 18.19 -23.75 -5.49
N VAL A 85 19.26 -23.96 -4.74
CA VAL A 85 19.23 -23.88 -3.26
C VAL A 85 18.93 -22.45 -2.78
N VAL A 86 19.61 -21.45 -3.36
CA VAL A 86 19.38 -20.03 -3.03
C VAL A 86 17.96 -19.59 -3.38
N ALA A 87 17.45 -20.03 -4.54
CA ALA A 87 16.09 -19.76 -5.02
C ALA A 87 15.00 -20.52 -4.24
N ASN A 88 15.37 -21.41 -3.31
CA ASN A 88 14.45 -22.30 -2.60
C ASN A 88 13.70 -23.29 -3.52
N GLU A 89 14.29 -23.62 -4.67
CA GLU A 89 13.73 -24.56 -5.65
C GLU A 89 14.24 -25.99 -5.40
N ALA A 90 15.37 -26.13 -4.70
CA ALA A 90 15.90 -27.41 -4.22
C ALA A 90 16.02 -27.42 -2.69
N ALA A 91 15.68 -28.56 -2.08
CA ALA A 91 15.90 -28.78 -0.65
C ALA A 91 17.41 -28.78 -0.36
N ALA A 92 17.85 -27.80 0.42
CA ALA A 92 19.25 -27.67 0.80
C ALA A 92 19.66 -28.67 1.88
N VAL A 93 18.68 -29.21 2.60
CA VAL A 93 18.83 -30.19 3.68
C VAL A 93 17.75 -31.26 3.46
N ARG A 94 18.10 -32.53 3.66
CA ARG A 94 17.15 -33.66 3.64
C ARG A 94 16.60 -33.95 5.02
#